data_AF-A0A5B6Z794-F1
#
_entry.id   AF-A0A5B6Z794-F1
#
_cell.length_a   1.000
_cell.length_b   1.000
_cell.length_c   1.000
_cell.angle_alpha   90.00
_cell.angle_beta   90.00
_cell.angle_gamma   90.00
#
_symmetry.space_group_name_H-M   'P 1'
#
loop_
_entity.id
_entity.type
_entity.pdbx_description
1 polymer ?
#
loop_
_entity_poly.entity_id
_entity_poly.type
_entity_poly.pdbx_seq_one_letter_code
_entity_poly.pdbx_strand_id
1 'polypeptide(L)'
;MACIKGVNRSASVALASDAPYLAAGMMAGAVDLSFISSSNLDIFKLNFQFDDRELPVVGVSSSSERFNRLSWGKNPSGSEEFSLDLITGGLVDGNIGIWNPLSLIKY
;
A
#
# COMPACT_ATOMS: atom_id res chain seq x y z
N MET A 1 -16.24 -18.56 11.52
CA MET A 1 -14.80 -18.87 11.73
C MET A 1 -14.01 -17.61 11.39
N ALA A 2 -12.85 -17.37 11.99
CA ALA A 2 -12.02 -16.23 11.59
C ALA A 2 -11.40 -16.53 10.20
N CYS A 3 -11.69 -15.72 9.19
CA CYS A 3 -11.11 -15.84 7.85
C CYS A 3 -9.73 -15.15 7.80
N ILE A 4 -8.72 -15.87 7.31
CA ILE A 4 -7.38 -15.33 7.06
C ILE A 4 -7.30 -14.90 5.60
N LYS A 5 -7.07 -13.61 5.38
CA LYS A 5 -6.81 -13.04 4.06
C LYS A 5 -5.33 -13.08 3.72
N GLY A 6 -5.00 -13.35 2.47
CA GLY A 6 -3.61 -13.50 2.05
C GLY A 6 -3.35 -12.99 0.64
N VAL A 7 -2.17 -12.41 0.45
CA VAL A 7 -1.62 -12.05 -0.86
C VAL A 7 -0.19 -12.57 -0.91
N ASN A 8 0.14 -13.35 -1.94
CA ASN A 8 1.48 -13.93 -2.07
C ASN A 8 2.42 -12.92 -2.74
N ARG A 9 3.11 -12.11 -1.92
CA ARG A 9 4.10 -11.13 -2.41
C ARG A 9 5.10 -10.74 -1.33
N SER A 10 6.30 -10.33 -1.76
CA SER A 10 7.29 -9.69 -0.90
C SER A 10 7.07 -8.17 -0.89
N ALA A 11 6.56 -7.64 0.22
CA ALA A 11 6.19 -6.23 0.31
C ALA A 11 6.49 -5.61 1.68
N SER A 12 6.81 -4.32 1.66
CA SER A 12 6.69 -3.45 2.82
C SER A 12 5.25 -2.98 2.93
N VAL A 13 4.65 -3.07 4.11
CA VAL A 13 3.21 -2.84 4.30
C VAL A 13 2.91 -1.73 5.30
N ALA A 14 1.79 -1.04 5.10
CA ALA A 14 1.26 -0.05 6.03
C ALA A 14 -0.27 -0.11 6.06
N LEU A 15 -0.85 0.03 7.26
CA LEU A 15 -2.29 0.00 7.48
C LEU A 15 -2.83 1.41 7.66
N ALA A 16 -3.96 1.71 7.01
CA ALA A 16 -4.69 2.94 7.31
C ALA A 16 -5.23 2.89 8.74
N SER A 17 -5.14 4.00 9.47
CA SER A 17 -5.55 4.05 10.89
C SER A 17 -7.07 3.98 11.06
N ASP A 18 -7.81 4.72 10.23
CA ASP A 18 -9.26 4.89 10.37
C ASP A 18 -10.06 4.36 9.16
N ALA A 19 -9.43 3.57 8.29
CA ALA A 19 -10.07 3.04 7.08
C ALA A 19 -9.65 1.58 6.80
N PRO A 20 -10.49 0.78 6.13
CA PRO A 20 -10.22 -0.63 5.87
C PRO A 20 -9.28 -0.82 4.66
N TYR A 21 -8.12 -0.17 4.68
CA TYR A 21 -7.14 -0.21 3.59
C TYR A 21 -5.76 -0.64 4.07
N LEU A 22 -5.06 -1.37 3.21
CA LEU A 22 -3.69 -1.82 3.39
C LEU A 22 -2.87 -1.38 2.17
N ALA A 23 -1.83 -0.61 2.38
CA ALA A 23 -0.85 -0.29 1.36
C ALA A 23 0.27 -1.34 1.36
N ALA A 24 0.71 -1.76 0.19
CA ALA A 24 1.84 -2.67 0.02
C ALA A 24 2.75 -2.18 -1.12
N GLY A 25 3.98 -1.81 -0.77
CA GLY A 25 5.02 -1.44 -1.71
C GLY A 25 5.97 -2.61 -1.95
N MET A 26 6.44 -2.81 -3.18
CA MET A 26 7.42 -3.86 -3.49
C MET A 26 8.67 -3.71 -2.61
N MET A 27 9.02 -4.76 -1.86
CA MET A 27 10.13 -4.72 -0.89
C MET A 27 11.49 -4.64 -1.58
N ALA A 28 12.38 -3.78 -1.08
CA ALA A 28 13.79 -3.79 -1.48
C ALA A 28 14.46 -5.14 -1.17
N GLY A 29 15.30 -5.63 -2.08
CA GLY A 29 15.96 -6.93 -1.95
C GLY A 29 15.07 -8.14 -2.29
N ALA A 30 13.77 -7.96 -2.54
CA ALA A 30 12.94 -9.03 -3.07
C ALA A 30 13.35 -9.33 -4.52
N VAL A 31 13.72 -10.59 -4.80
CA VAL A 31 13.92 -11.10 -6.15
C VAL A 31 12.77 -12.04 -6.43
N ASP A 32 11.82 -11.58 -7.25
CA ASP A 32 10.82 -12.48 -7.82
C ASP A 32 11.43 -13.23 -9.02
N LEU A 33 10.96 -14.46 -9.25
CA LEU A 33 11.36 -15.33 -10.36
C LEU A 33 11.18 -14.63 -11.73
N SER A 34 10.30 -13.63 -11.78
CA SER A 34 9.94 -12.87 -12.98
C SER A 34 10.90 -11.71 -13.32
N PHE A 35 11.95 -11.45 -12.52
CA PHE A 35 12.91 -10.34 -12.72
C PHE A 35 12.25 -8.96 -12.93
N ILE A 36 11.05 -8.76 -12.39
CA ILE A 36 10.33 -7.50 -12.54
C ILE A 36 11.11 -6.39 -11.82
N SER A 37 11.59 -5.42 -12.59
CA SER A 37 12.30 -4.23 -12.10
C SER A 37 11.35 -3.08 -11.74
N SER A 38 10.09 -3.13 -12.17
CA SER A 38 9.10 -2.10 -11.83
C SER A 38 8.67 -2.21 -10.37
N SER A 39 8.82 -1.14 -9.61
CA SER A 39 8.29 -1.02 -8.25
C SER A 39 6.91 -0.37 -8.29
N ASN A 40 5.96 -0.92 -7.54
CA ASN A 40 4.61 -0.38 -7.43
C ASN A 40 4.20 -0.28 -5.97
N LEU A 41 3.32 0.69 -5.71
CA LEU A 41 2.53 0.83 -4.49
C LEU A 41 1.09 0.40 -4.80
N ASP A 42 0.65 -0.67 -4.16
CA ASP A 42 -0.72 -1.17 -4.32
C ASP A 42 -1.52 -0.94 -3.04
N ILE A 43 -2.78 -0.57 -3.19
CA ILE A 43 -3.72 -0.37 -2.08
C ILE A 43 -4.79 -1.46 -2.16
N PHE A 44 -4.90 -2.24 -1.08
CA PHE A 44 -5.87 -3.31 -0.94
C PHE A 44 -7.02 -2.87 -0.03
N LYS A 45 -8.24 -3.29 -0.36
CA LYS A 45 -9.40 -3.13 0.52
C LYS A 45 -9.57 -4.36 1.42
N LEU A 46 -9.57 -4.13 2.73
CA LEU A 46 -9.77 -5.14 3.74
C LEU A 46 -11.27 -5.35 3.98
N ASN A 47 -11.84 -6.43 3.46
CA ASN A 47 -13.26 -6.75 3.68
C ASN A 47 -13.45 -8.08 4.43
N PHE A 48 -13.60 -8.03 5.75
CA PHE A 48 -13.81 -9.22 6.58
C PHE A 48 -15.28 -9.63 6.74
N GLN A 49 -16.21 -9.00 6.01
CA GLN A 49 -17.62 -9.41 6.03
C GLN A 49 -17.88 -10.72 5.28
N PHE A 50 -16.99 -11.07 4.35
CA PHE A 50 -17.05 -12.31 3.57
C PHE A 50 -15.84 -13.19 3.88
N ASP A 51 -16.03 -14.50 3.81
CA ASP A 51 -14.99 -15.51 3.99
C ASP A 51 -14.06 -15.66 2.76
N ASP A 52 -14.07 -14.67 1.87
CA ASP A 52 -13.15 -14.60 0.74
C ASP A 52 -11.71 -14.33 1.23
N ARG A 53 -10.76 -15.09 0.70
CA ARG A 53 -9.33 -15.03 1.03
C ARG A 53 -8.58 -13.97 0.23
N GLU A 54 -9.11 -13.58 -0.92
CA GLU A 54 -8.52 -12.59 -1.79
C GLU A 54 -8.72 -11.17 -1.25
N LEU A 55 -7.75 -10.33 -1.57
CA LEU A 55 -7.76 -8.91 -1.25
C LEU A 55 -7.79 -8.15 -2.59
N PRO A 56 -8.90 -7.47 -2.91
CA PRO A 56 -8.97 -6.70 -4.14
C PRO A 56 -8.05 -5.49 -4.06
N VAL A 57 -7.29 -5.27 -5.13
CA VAL A 57 -6.50 -4.05 -5.35
C VAL A 57 -7.47 -2.96 -5.79
N VAL A 58 -7.54 -1.87 -5.03
CA VAL A 58 -8.43 -0.72 -5.28
C VAL A 58 -7.68 0.54 -5.72
N GLY A 59 -6.35 0.53 -5.65
CA GLY A 59 -5.50 1.61 -6.13
C GLY A 59 -4.08 1.10 -6.44
N VAL A 60 -3.45 1.69 -7.46
CA VAL A 60 -2.08 1.36 -7.88
C VAL A 60 -1.36 2.64 -8.25
N SER A 61 -0.09 2.74 -7.85
CA SER A 61 0.81 3.82 -8.27
C SER A 61 2.18 3.25 -8.59
N SER A 62 2.76 3.66 -9.71
CA SER A 62 4.15 3.36 -10.03
C SER A 62 5.08 4.09 -9.06
N SER A 63 6.04 3.36 -8.50
CA SER A 63 7.14 3.93 -7.72
C SER A 63 8.41 3.89 -8.57
N SER A 64 9.24 4.92 -8.45
CA SER A 64 10.55 4.95 -9.10
C SER A 64 11.42 3.78 -8.63
N GLU A 65 11.30 3.42 -7.35
CA GLU A 65 12.20 2.50 -6.67
C GLU A 65 11.50 1.62 -5.64
N ARG A 66 12.18 0.57 -5.17
CA ARG A 66 11.68 -0.39 -4.18
C ARG A 66 11.67 0.20 -2.76
N PHE A 67 10.79 -0.34 -1.91
CA PHE A 67 10.51 0.18 -0.58
C PHE A 67 11.31 -0.55 0.51
N ASN A 68 12.07 0.20 1.31
CA ASN A 68 12.68 -0.26 2.55
C ASN A 68 11.69 -0.19 3.74
N ARG A 69 10.84 0.83 3.73
CA ARG A 69 9.81 1.09 4.73
C ARG A 69 8.59 1.72 4.07
N LEU A 70 7.42 1.42 4.63
CA LEU A 70 6.15 2.03 4.27
C LEU A 70 5.42 2.41 5.54
N SER A 71 4.77 3.56 5.54
CA SER A 71 3.96 4.06 6.64
C SER A 71 2.71 4.75 6.10
N TRP A 72 1.63 4.68 6.85
CA TRP A 72 0.38 5.38 6.57
C TRP A 72 0.09 6.26 7.77
N GLY A 73 0.30 7.56 7.61
CA GLY A 73 0.34 8.52 8.71
C GLY A 73 -0.73 9.59 8.56
N LYS A 74 -1.31 10.00 9.69
CA LYS A 74 -2.39 10.98 9.72
C LYS A 74 -1.99 12.31 9.11
N ASN A 75 -2.89 12.92 8.34
CA ASN A 75 -2.71 14.30 7.90
C ASN A 75 -2.97 15.26 9.08
N PRO A 76 -1.99 16.07 9.52
CA PRO A 76 -2.18 17.00 10.64
C PRO A 76 -3.18 18.12 10.34
N SER A 77 -3.43 18.43 9.07
CA SER A 77 -4.26 19.57 8.67
C SER A 77 -5.76 19.28 8.67
N GLY A 78 -6.18 18.01 8.77
CA GLY A 78 -7.60 17.62 8.74
C GLY A 78 -8.37 18.06 7.48
N SER A 79 -7.66 18.37 6.39
CA SER A 79 -8.27 18.83 5.15
C SER A 79 -8.93 17.68 4.39
N GLU A 80 -10.07 17.98 3.76
CA GLU A 80 -10.85 16.97 3.02
C GLU A 80 -10.05 16.35 1.86
N GLU A 81 -9.10 17.09 1.29
CA GLU A 81 -8.20 16.63 0.22
C GLU A 81 -7.33 15.42 0.63
N PHE A 82 -7.10 15.23 1.93
CA PHE A 82 -6.36 14.09 2.47
C PHE A 82 -7.19 13.36 3.53
N SER A 83 -8.49 13.19 3.27
CA SER A 83 -9.40 12.46 4.18
C SER A 83 -8.99 11.00 4.43
N LEU A 84 -8.19 10.41 3.54
CA LEU A 84 -7.60 9.08 3.71
C LEU A 84 -6.14 9.12 4.17
N ASP A 85 -5.72 10.24 4.76
CA ASP A 85 -4.36 10.45 5.26
C ASP A 85 -3.30 10.38 4.14
N LEU A 86 -2.03 10.21 4.51
CA LEU A 86 -0.91 10.12 3.57
C LEU A 86 -0.15 8.80 3.73
N ILE A 87 0.26 8.25 2.59
CA ILE A 87 1.20 7.13 2.56
C ILE A 87 2.59 7.69 2.30
N THR A 88 3.56 7.27 3.10
CA THR A 88 4.97 7.63 2.93
C THR A 88 5.82 6.37 2.83
N GLY A 89 6.83 6.40 1.97
CA GLY A 89 7.68 5.24 1.69
C GLY A 89 9.13 5.65 1.53
N GLY A 90 10.02 5.02 2.31
CA GLY A 90 11.46 5.15 2.14
C GLY A 90 11.95 4.24 1.04
N LEU A 91 12.50 4.82 -0.02
CA LEU A 91 12.94 4.12 -1.23
C LEU A 91 14.41 3.68 -1.13
N VAL A 92 14.85 2.81 -2.05
CA VAL A 92 16.22 2.28 -2.05
C VAL A 92 17.26 3.28 -2.57
N ASP A 93 16.85 4.25 -3.37
CA ASP A 93 17.69 5.37 -3.85
C ASP A 93 17.94 6.46 -2.80
N GLY A 94 17.35 6.32 -1.60
CA GLY A 94 17.44 7.29 -0.52
C GLY A 94 16.36 8.38 -0.54
N ASN A 95 15.46 8.37 -1.53
CA ASN A 95 14.34 9.30 -1.58
C ASN A 95 13.16 8.83 -0.71
N ILE A 96 12.28 9.78 -0.39
CA ILE A 96 10.99 9.51 0.26
C ILE A 96 9.89 9.79 -0.76
N GLY A 97 9.09 8.78 -1.07
CA GLY A 97 7.85 8.95 -1.82
C GLY A 97 6.70 9.28 -0.89
N ILE A 98 5.79 10.13 -1.37
CA ILE A 98 4.56 10.53 -0.68
C ILE A 98 3.41 10.35 -1.66
N TRP A 99 2.36 9.66 -1.21
CA TRP A 99 1.18 9.39 -2.02
C TRP A 99 -0.09 9.79 -1.27
N ASN A 100 -1.04 10.38 -2.01
CA ASN A 100 -2.39 10.60 -1.53
C ASN A 100 -3.26 9.37 -1.90
N PRO A 101 -3.61 8.48 -0.96
CA PRO A 101 -4.46 7.33 -1.23
C PRO A 101 -5.85 7.71 -1.77
N LEU A 102 -6.37 8.88 -1.40
CA LEU A 102 -7.67 9.36 -1.89
C LEU A 102 -7.68 9.56 -3.40
N SER A 103 -6.56 9.99 -4.00
CA SER A 103 -6.46 10.17 -5.45
C SER A 103 -6.13 8.88 -6.20
N LEU A 104 -5.62 7.86 -5.50
CA LEU A 104 -5.23 6.57 -6.09
C LEU A 104 -6.36 5.54 -6.12
N ILE A 105 -7.24 5.56 -5.12
CA ILE A 105 -8.34 4.60 -5.03
C ILE A 105 -9.40 4.95 -6.07
N LYS A 106 -9.68 4.02 -6.98
CA LYS A 106 -10.75 4.15 -7.98
C LYS A 106 -11.93 3.28 -7.56
N TYR A 107 -13.12 3.88 -7.51
CA TYR A 107 -14.38 3.21 -7.16
C TYR A 107 -14.90 2.33 -8.31
#